data_AF-A0A0F8WYH0-F1
#
_entry.id   AF-A0A0F8WYH0-F1
#
_cell.length_a   1.000
_cell.length_b   1.000
_cell.length_c   1.000
_cell.angle_alpha   90.00
_cell.angle_beta   90.00
_cell.angle_gamma   90.00
#
_symmetry.space_group_name_H-M   'P 1'
#
loop_
_entity.id
_entity.type
_entity.pdbx_description
1 polymer ?
#
loop_
_entity_poly.entity_id
_entity_poly.type
_entity_poly.pdbx_seq_one_letter_code
_entity_poly.pdbx_strand_id
1 'polypeptide(L)'
;MVKKSNCPLCGHTLPKTSKVMIDEKSGYLVADGIPVFLGGKLITVMAVLQKANLSVLTRDQIMNHLYVTDADQPFDRIIDCFVKRIRSHLKEAGIESVGIQTVYGIGYGYLEREDEKHV
;
A
#
# COMPACT_ATOMS: atom_id res chain seq x y z
N MET A 1 -10.45 -12.42 -19.03
CA MET A 1 -9.21 -13.22 -19.05
C MET A 1 -8.28 -12.72 -17.94
N VAL A 2 -8.31 -13.34 -16.76
CA VAL A 2 -7.44 -12.96 -15.63
C VAL A 2 -6.05 -13.54 -15.87
N LYS A 3 -5.08 -12.70 -16.24
CA LYS A 3 -3.68 -13.11 -16.39
C LYS A 3 -3.19 -13.65 -15.04
N LYS A 4 -2.98 -14.97 -14.95
CA LYS A 4 -2.34 -15.60 -13.78
C LYS A 4 -1.00 -14.91 -13.58
N SER A 5 -0.88 -14.08 -12.56
CA SER A 5 0.40 -13.50 -12.18
C SER A 5 1.07 -14.50 -11.25
N ASN A 6 2.22 -15.02 -11.67
CA ASN A 6 3.06 -15.81 -10.77
C ASN A 6 3.78 -14.86 -9.82
N CYS A 7 4.03 -15.31 -8.59
CA CYS A 7 4.78 -14.56 -7.61
C CYS A 7 6.20 -14.27 -8.15
N PRO A 8 6.65 -13.01 -8.19
CA PRO A 8 7.96 -12.65 -8.73
C PRO A 8 9.12 -13.13 -7.84
N LEU A 9 8.84 -13.55 -6.60
CA LEU A 9 9.85 -14.04 -5.65
C LEU A 9 10.09 -15.55 -5.71
N CYS A 10 9.06 -16.36 -5.95
CA CYS A 10 9.17 -17.82 -5.87
C CYS A 10 8.55 -18.57 -7.06
N GLY A 11 7.96 -17.87 -8.02
CA GLY A 11 7.35 -18.47 -9.22
C GLY A 11 6.03 -19.21 -8.97
N HIS A 12 5.58 -19.34 -7.71
CA HIS A 12 4.30 -19.98 -7.39
C HIS A 12 3.11 -19.12 -7.80
N THR A 13 1.98 -19.76 -8.11
CA THR A 13 0.74 -19.05 -8.45
C THR A 13 0.24 -18.28 -7.24
N LEU A 14 0.03 -16.97 -7.40
CA LEU A 14 -0.54 -16.14 -6.34
C LEU A 14 -2.00 -16.53 -6.11
N PRO A 15 -2.45 -16.64 -4.85
CA PRO A 15 -3.85 -16.92 -4.58
C PRO A 15 -4.70 -15.79 -5.16
N LYS A 16 -5.75 -16.15 -5.89
CA LYS A 16 -6.79 -15.20 -6.36
C LYS A 16 -7.73 -14.85 -5.21
N THR A 17 -7.16 -14.40 -4.11
CA THR A 17 -7.91 -13.87 -2.98
C THR A 17 -7.93 -12.36 -3.08
N SER A 18 -9.07 -11.75 -2.76
CA SER A 18 -9.20 -10.30 -2.58
C SER A 18 -8.33 -9.78 -1.42
N LYS A 19 -7.79 -10.70 -0.60
CA LYS A 19 -6.89 -10.39 0.50
C LYS A 19 -5.58 -9.78 0.02
N VAL A 20 -5.30 -8.58 0.49
CA VAL A 20 -4.07 -7.85 0.18
C VAL A 20 -2.89 -8.39 0.99
N MET A 21 -1.81 -8.70 0.29
CA MET A 21 -0.56 -9.13 0.92
C MET A 21 0.51 -8.06 0.74
N ILE A 22 1.14 -7.63 1.83
CA ILE A 22 2.24 -6.66 1.82
C ILE A 22 3.50 -7.34 2.34
N ASP A 23 4.56 -7.34 1.53
CA ASP A 23 5.88 -7.80 1.92
C ASP A 23 6.85 -6.60 2.00
N GLU A 24 7.06 -6.13 3.23
CA GLU A 24 7.98 -5.01 3.52
C GLU A 24 9.44 -5.34 3.19
N LYS A 25 9.86 -6.61 3.26
CA LYS A 25 11.25 -7.01 2.99
C LYS A 25 11.53 -6.99 1.50
N SER A 26 10.60 -7.53 0.72
CA SER A 26 10.75 -7.64 -0.72
C SER A 26 10.31 -6.36 -1.46
N GLY A 27 9.54 -5.48 -0.82
CA GLY A 27 9.03 -4.25 -1.43
C GLY A 27 7.80 -4.44 -2.32
N TYR A 28 7.17 -5.61 -2.24
CA TYR A 28 6.04 -5.99 -3.08
C TYR A 28 4.72 -5.94 -2.31
N LEU A 29 3.70 -5.40 -2.97
CA LEU A 29 2.31 -5.53 -2.61
C LEU A 29 1.65 -6.46 -3.62
N VAL A 30 0.83 -7.40 -3.16
CA VAL A 30 0.02 -8.26 -4.02
C VAL A 30 -1.44 -8.01 -3.69
N ALA A 31 -2.21 -7.62 -4.69
CA ALA A 31 -3.66 -7.48 -4.61
C ALA A 31 -4.29 -7.90 -5.95
N ASP A 32 -5.51 -8.45 -5.90
CA ASP A 32 -6.20 -9.03 -7.06
C ASP A 32 -5.39 -10.11 -7.82
N GLY A 33 -4.45 -10.74 -7.12
CA GLY A 33 -3.46 -11.65 -7.70
C GLY A 33 -2.35 -10.98 -8.51
N ILE A 34 -2.29 -9.64 -8.56
CA ILE A 34 -1.31 -8.85 -9.28
C ILE A 34 -0.22 -8.34 -8.32
N PRO A 35 1.06 -8.67 -8.55
CA PRO A 35 2.17 -8.12 -7.77
C PRO A 35 2.55 -6.72 -8.27
N VAL A 36 2.68 -5.78 -7.34
CA VAL A 36 3.08 -4.39 -7.55
C VAL A 36 4.31 -4.09 -6.70
N PHE A 37 5.39 -3.66 -7.33
CA PHE A 37 6.57 -3.20 -6.62
C PHE A 37 6.38 -1.73 -6.20
N LEU A 38 6.38 -1.46 -4.90
CA LEU A 38 6.31 -0.10 -4.35
C LEU A 38 7.70 0.37 -3.90
N GLY A 39 8.54 -0.53 -3.39
CA GLY A 39 9.94 -0.25 -3.06
C GLY A 39 10.16 0.62 -1.81
N GLY A 40 11.18 0.26 -1.02
CA GLY A 40 11.72 1.04 0.09
C GLY A 40 10.65 1.61 1.04
N LYS A 41 10.58 2.95 1.13
CA LYS A 41 9.66 3.64 2.04
C LYS A 41 8.19 3.57 1.63
N LEU A 42 7.89 3.37 0.34
CA LEU A 42 6.49 3.34 -0.13
C LEU A 42 5.76 2.09 0.38
N ILE A 43 6.44 0.93 0.39
CA ILE A 43 5.85 -0.29 0.94
C ILE A 43 5.64 -0.17 2.45
N THR A 44 6.56 0.49 3.16
CA THR A 44 6.44 0.74 4.60
C THR A 44 5.26 1.64 4.92
N VAL A 45 5.04 2.73 4.15
CA VAL A 45 3.82 3.56 4.28
C VAL A 45 2.57 2.71 4.16
N MET A 46 2.52 1.86 3.13
CA MET A 46 1.37 1.02 2.88
C MET A 46 1.14 -0.02 3.99
N ALA A 47 2.22 -0.62 4.51
CA ALA A 47 2.16 -1.57 5.62
C ALA A 47 1.69 -0.90 6.92
N VAL A 48 2.18 0.30 7.23
CA VAL A 48 1.78 1.07 8.41
C VAL A 48 0.30 1.44 8.34
N LEU A 49 -0.17 1.89 7.17
CA LEU A 49 -1.58 2.18 6.93
C LEU A 49 -2.44 0.91 7.08
N GLN A 50 -2.03 -0.22 6.49
CA GLN A 50 -2.75 -1.49 6.62
C GLN A 50 -2.86 -1.96 8.08
N LYS A 51 -1.77 -1.87 8.85
CA LYS A 51 -1.73 -2.22 10.28
C LYS A 51 -2.64 -1.34 11.14
N ALA A 52 -2.88 -0.10 10.71
CA ALA A 52 -3.80 0.81 11.38
C ALA A 52 -5.30 0.45 11.19
N ASN A 53 -5.59 -0.59 10.39
CA ASN A 53 -6.89 -1.27 10.26
C ASN A 53 -8.09 -0.30 10.26
N LEU A 54 -8.20 0.51 9.20
CA LEU A 54 -9.25 1.52 8.97
C LEU A 54 -9.12 2.81 9.79
N SER A 55 -8.10 2.95 10.64
CA SER A 55 -7.80 4.23 11.29
C SER A 55 -7.08 5.19 10.34
N VAL A 56 -7.39 6.48 10.46
CA VAL A 56 -6.68 7.56 9.76
C VAL A 56 -5.42 7.88 10.55
N LEU A 57 -4.26 7.77 9.90
CA LEU A 57 -2.99 8.21 10.45
C LEU A 57 -2.66 9.63 10.01
N THR A 58 -2.20 10.45 10.95
CA THR A 58 -1.71 11.79 10.66
C THR A 58 -0.39 11.75 9.90
N ARG A 59 -0.01 12.86 9.27
CA ARG A 59 1.28 12.98 8.56
C ARG A 59 2.45 12.69 9.50
N ASP A 60 2.42 13.25 10.71
CA ASP A 60 3.43 13.03 11.75
C ASP A 60 3.50 11.57 12.20
N GLN A 61 2.36 10.91 12.38
CA GLN A 61 2.36 9.48 12.73
C GLN A 61 3.03 8.65 11.65
N ILE A 62 2.73 8.88 10.37
CA ILE A 62 3.37 8.17 9.26
C ILE A 62 4.87 8.51 9.22
N MET A 63 5.24 9.78 9.43
CA MET A 63 6.64 10.22 9.45
C MET A 63 7.42 9.52 10.56
N ASN A 64 6.88 9.46 11.77
CA ASN A 64 7.51 8.82 12.93
C ASN A 64 7.76 7.32 12.70
N HIS A 65 6.89 6.63 11.95
CA HIS A 65 7.12 5.23 11.57
C HIS A 65 8.21 5.06 10.51
N LEU A 66 8.40 6.05 9.62
CA LEU A 66 9.36 5.99 8.52
C LEU A 66 10.78 6.46 8.91
N TYR A 67 10.88 7.32 9.90
CA TYR A 67 12.10 8.01 10.31
C TYR A 67 12.31 7.89 11.83
N VAL A 68 12.29 6.66 12.34
CA VAL A 68 12.49 6.37 13.77
C VAL A 68 13.89 6.79 14.26
N THR A 69 14.88 6.79 13.37
CA THR A 69 16.27 7.18 13.65
C THR A 69 16.54 8.52 12.96
N ASP A 70 16.82 9.56 13.75
CA ASP A 70 17.09 10.95 13.35
C ASP A 70 18.11 11.09 12.20
N ALA A 71 17.64 10.98 10.96
CA ALA A 71 18.42 11.27 9.77
C ALA A 71 17.53 11.96 8.73
N ASP A 72 17.75 13.27 8.60
CA ASP A 72 17.10 14.20 7.68
C ASP A 72 15.58 14.21 7.76
N GLN A 73 15.04 15.11 8.58
CA GLN A 73 13.63 15.48 8.58
C GLN A 73 13.24 15.90 7.15
N PRO A 74 12.44 15.11 6.42
CA PRO A 74 12.10 15.48 5.06
C PRO A 74 11.11 16.62 5.10
N PHE A 75 11.11 17.43 4.05
CA PHE A 75 10.09 18.44 3.77
C PHE A 75 8.68 17.97 4.16
N ASP A 76 7.89 18.85 4.78
CA ASP A 76 6.52 18.63 5.30
C ASP A 76 5.54 17.92 4.36
N ARG A 77 5.88 17.80 3.06
CA ARG A 77 5.04 17.25 2.00
C ARG A 77 5.54 15.94 1.37
N ILE A 78 6.58 15.31 1.92
CA ILE A 78 7.07 14.04 1.35
C ILE A 78 6.01 12.93 1.39
N ILE A 79 5.17 12.92 2.43
CA ILE A 79 4.07 11.96 2.60
C ILE A 79 3.08 12.07 1.44
N ASP A 80 2.74 13.30 1.04
CA ASP A 80 1.85 13.55 -0.11
C ASP A 80 2.46 12.99 -1.40
N CYS A 81 3.77 13.13 -1.60
CA CYS A 81 4.48 12.55 -2.75
C CYS A 81 4.48 11.02 -2.72
N PHE A 82 4.66 10.40 -1.54
CA PHE A 82 4.57 8.95 -1.37
C PHE A 82 3.17 8.43 -1.67
N VAL A 83 2.13 9.07 -1.13
CA VAL A 83 0.73 8.71 -1.41
C VAL A 83 0.42 8.84 -2.90
N LYS A 84 0.88 9.90 -3.56
CA LYS A 84 0.73 10.06 -5.02
C LYS A 84 1.41 8.93 -5.80
N ARG A 85 2.64 8.56 -5.43
CA ARG A 85 3.37 7.46 -6.07
C ARG A 85 2.70 6.11 -5.87
N ILE A 86 2.28 5.79 -4.64
CA ILE A 86 1.56 4.54 -4.35
C ILE A 86 0.28 4.46 -5.20
N ARG A 87 -0.51 5.54 -5.25
CA ARG A 87 -1.72 5.60 -6.08
C ARG A 87 -1.43 5.42 -7.57
N SER A 88 -0.33 5.99 -8.08
CA SER A 88 0.09 5.78 -9.46
C SER A 88 0.37 4.31 -9.74
N HIS A 89 1.21 3.67 -8.92
CA HIS A 89 1.58 2.26 -9.11
C HIS A 89 0.37 1.33 -9.06
N LEU A 90 -0.57 1.56 -8.13
CA LEU A 90 -1.80 0.77 -8.05
C LEU A 90 -2.68 0.96 -9.29
N LYS A 91 -2.83 2.21 -9.76
CA LYS A 91 -3.60 2.53 -10.96
C LYS A 91 -2.98 1.93 -12.22
N GLU A 92 -1.66 2.00 -12.35
CA GLU A 92 -0.90 1.42 -13.47
C GLU A 92 -1.01 -0.11 -13.49
N ALA A 93 -1.10 -0.74 -12.32
CA ALA A 93 -1.35 -2.16 -12.18
C ALA A 93 -2.83 -2.57 -12.40
N GLY A 94 -3.75 -1.60 -12.48
CA GLY A 94 -5.19 -1.84 -12.62
C GLY A 94 -5.85 -2.40 -11.36
N ILE A 95 -5.29 -2.12 -10.18
CA ILE A 95 -5.81 -2.58 -8.90
C ILE A 95 -6.75 -1.53 -8.33
N GLU A 96 -8.00 -1.93 -8.06
CA GLU A 96 -9.02 -1.06 -7.48
C GLU A 96 -9.54 -1.56 -6.12
N SER A 97 -9.22 -2.80 -5.75
CA SER A 97 -9.53 -3.36 -4.43
C SER A 97 -8.74 -2.70 -3.31
N VAL A 98 -7.66 -1.98 -3.63
CA VAL A 98 -6.77 -1.36 -2.64
C VAL A 98 -6.55 0.10 -2.97
N GLY A 99 -6.56 0.94 -1.93
CA GLY A 99 -6.19 2.33 -2.07
C GLY A 99 -5.80 3.00 -0.76
N ILE A 100 -5.54 4.29 -0.87
CA ILE A 100 -5.30 5.17 0.27
C ILE A 100 -6.41 6.22 0.25
N GLN A 101 -7.17 6.33 1.32
CA GLN A 101 -8.15 7.39 1.52
C GLN A 101 -7.46 8.64 2.07
N THR A 102 -7.83 9.81 1.57
CA THR A 102 -7.39 11.10 2.13
C THR A 102 -8.51 11.71 2.94
N VAL A 103 -8.22 12.03 4.20
CA VAL A 103 -9.13 12.77 5.07
C VAL A 103 -8.55 14.16 5.30
N TYR A 104 -9.16 15.16 4.66
CA TYR A 104 -8.69 16.54 4.69
C TYR A 104 -8.60 17.06 6.14
N GLY A 105 -7.48 17.68 6.47
CA GLY A 105 -7.20 18.18 7.81
C GLY A 105 -6.76 17.13 8.84
N ILE A 106 -6.86 15.83 8.54
CA ILE A 106 -6.49 14.76 9.48
C ILE A 106 -5.29 13.96 8.97
N GLY A 107 -5.40 13.36 7.78
CA GLY A 107 -4.33 12.50 7.27
C GLY A 107 -4.77 11.46 6.23
N TYR A 108 -4.24 10.25 6.35
CA TYR A 108 -4.41 9.18 5.37
C TYR A 108 -4.89 7.89 6.04
N GLY A 109 -5.84 7.21 5.42
CA GLY A 109 -6.35 5.91 5.85
C GLY A 109 -6.09 4.84 4.81
N TYR A 110 -5.97 3.59 5.26
CA TYR A 110 -5.97 2.42 4.39
C TYR A 110 -7.39 2.12 3.91
N LEU A 111 -7.54 1.82 2.62
CA LEU A 111 -8.80 1.38 2.04
C LEU A 111 -8.58 0.03 1.36
N GLU A 112 -9.29 -0.98 1.82
CA GLU A 112 -9.42 -2.28 1.17
C GLU A 112 -10.90 -2.47 0.88
N ARG A 113 -11.23 -2.72 -0.38
CA ARG A 113 -12.56 -3.12 -0.80
C ARG A 113 -12.57 -4.64 -0.78
N GLU A 114 -13.26 -5.21 0.18
CA GLU A 114 -13.63 -6.61 0.07
C GLU A 114 -14.64 -6.70 -1.07
N ASP A 115 -14.30 -7.45 -2.12
CA ASP A 115 -15.31 -7.83 -3.11
C ASP A 115 -16.37 -8.65 -2.36
N GLU A 116 -17.46 -8.00 -1.96
CA GLU A 116 -18.69 -8.69 -1.58
C GLU A 116 -19.17 -9.48 -2.80
N LYS A 117 -18.65 -10.70 -2.95
CA LYS A 117 -19.39 -11.79 -3.56
C LYS A 117 -20.26 -12.42 -2.47
N HIS A 118 -21.24 -11.67 -1.99
CA HIS A 118 -22.52 -12.24 -1.58
C HIS A 118 -23.43 -12.11 -2.80
N VAL A 119 -23.46 -13.16 -3.64
CA VAL A 119 -24.57 -14.14 -3.73
C VAL A 119 -25.86 -13.47 -4.19
#